data_AF-A0A8S0V2R0-F1
#
_entry.id   AF-A0A8S0V2R0-F1
#
_cell.length_a   1.000
_cell.length_b   1.000
_cell.length_c   1.000
_cell.angle_alpha   90.00
_cell.angle_beta   90.00
_cell.angle_gamma   90.00
#
_symmetry.space_group_name_H-M   'P 1'
#
loop_
_entity.id
_entity.type
_entity.pdbx_description
1 polymer ?
#
loop_
_entity_poly.entity_id
_entity_poly.type
_entity_poly.pdbx_seq_one_letter_code
_entity_poly.pdbx_strand_id
1 'polypeptide(L)'
;MKLVPKVEQFMGGEKFMTVYFAVIEIPIWIMFFALGSQNDREIVNLIRLGTEDCAITNVLLASIHDADKQCEGFRKSDKAILHIEKLIKSCQFPTKESIEECISNYLFPNLKSIQQRARFLANMVKYLLEGYTGSRKADRRDDFRSKRLELYGELPERELRVHIKHAERRMVRAMQRDLYRDQDVQSIEHYMDASIITNDLSRAFSTEAWLHPFKRMERISGVVVTLRQTNPLQTTVDTRKTRQLVSYTRRVGDARYRYPSHWGKICFLNTSDGENCGLVKNLSTLGLVSTCILEQDRIVDKWYECGLETLLDDTSTALNKKDKVFVGGDWVGMCTDSTSLVAKLDTNVAKWKCHIRLSFTHLIFIVALEMKRDQPSK
;
A
#
# COMPACT_ATOMS: atom_id res chain seq x y z
N MET A 1 -10.92 5.95 1.32
CA MET A 1 -12.25 6.16 1.94
C MET A 1 -12.24 7.48 2.66
N LYS A 2 -13.36 8.19 2.65
CA LYS A 2 -13.52 9.43 3.40
C LYS A 2 -14.98 9.55 3.84
N LEU A 3 -15.19 10.13 5.02
CA LEU A 3 -16.50 10.60 5.46
C LEU A 3 -16.70 11.97 4.83
N VAL A 4 -17.67 12.09 3.94
CA VAL A 4 -17.98 13.36 3.29
C VAL A 4 -19.10 14.03 4.08
N PRO A 5 -18.85 15.20 4.71
CA PRO A 5 -19.95 16.01 5.21
C PRO A 5 -20.67 16.64 4.01
N LYS A 6 -21.99 16.52 3.96
CA LYS A 6 -22.81 17.31 3.05
C LYS A 6 -22.72 18.77 3.50
N VAL A 7 -22.16 19.67 2.69
CA VAL A 7 -22.11 21.10 3.03
C VAL A 7 -23.43 21.74 2.60
N GLU A 8 -24.22 22.20 3.57
CA GLU A 8 -24.51 23.62 3.81
C GLU A 8 -25.22 23.81 5.16
N GLN A 9 -24.74 24.79 5.94
CA GLN A 9 -25.39 25.48 7.06
C GLN A 9 -25.62 24.72 8.38
N PHE A 10 -24.82 25.05 9.41
CA PHE A 10 -25.10 25.19 10.86
C PHE A 10 -26.07 24.24 11.62
N MET A 11 -26.53 23.14 11.03
CA MET A 11 -27.31 22.07 11.65
C MET A 11 -26.77 20.74 11.12
N GLY A 12 -26.49 19.78 12.00
CA GLY A 12 -25.72 18.57 11.73
C GLY A 12 -26.05 17.87 10.41
N GLY A 13 -25.24 18.10 9.38
CA GLY A 13 -25.37 17.44 8.09
C GLY A 13 -25.09 15.94 8.19
N GLU A 14 -25.94 15.14 7.56
CA GLU A 14 -25.74 13.70 7.42
C GLU A 14 -24.40 13.42 6.74
N LYS A 15 -23.60 12.56 7.38
CA LYS A 15 -22.28 12.13 6.87
C LYS A 15 -22.46 10.77 6.22
N PHE A 16 -21.95 10.62 5.01
CA PHE A 16 -21.96 9.36 4.27
C PHE A 16 -20.55 8.97 3.84
N MET A 17 -20.38 7.70 3.47
CA MET A 17 -19.08 7.10 3.16
C MET A 17 -18.90 6.84 1.66
N THR A 18 -17.79 7.31 1.12
CA THR A 18 -17.38 7.03 -0.26
C THR A 18 -16.01 6.35 -0.33
N VAL A 19 -15.85 5.48 -1.32
CA VAL A 19 -14.60 4.82 -1.70
C VAL A 19 -14.08 5.47 -2.97
N TYR A 20 -12.79 5.77 -3.00
CA TYR A 20 -12.13 6.16 -4.24
C TYR A 20 -11.60 4.90 -4.93
N PHE A 21 -12.01 4.68 -6.17
CA PHE A 21 -11.56 3.57 -7.00
C PHE A 21 -11.35 4.06 -8.44
N ALA A 22 -10.18 3.77 -9.02
CA ALA A 22 -9.82 4.21 -10.38
C ALA A 22 -10.09 5.72 -10.65
N VAL A 23 -9.72 6.59 -9.69
CA VAL A 23 -9.91 8.07 -9.75
C VAL A 23 -11.37 8.54 -9.54
N ILE A 24 -12.31 7.62 -9.35
CA ILE A 24 -13.76 7.91 -9.19
C ILE A 24 -14.18 7.77 -7.74
N GLU A 25 -15.15 8.57 -7.33
CA GLU A 25 -15.85 8.41 -6.04
C GLU A 25 -17.08 7.52 -6.21
N ILE A 26 -17.12 6.43 -5.44
CA ILE A 26 -18.19 5.43 -5.47
C ILE A 26 -18.78 5.33 -4.06
N PRO A 27 -20.12 5.38 -3.89
CA PRO A 27 -20.76 5.09 -2.61
C PRO A 27 -20.36 3.70 -2.11
N ILE A 28 -20.06 3.61 -0.81
CA ILE A 28 -19.47 2.38 -0.28
C ILE A 28 -20.41 1.16 -0.34
N TRP A 29 -21.73 1.39 -0.26
CA TRP A 29 -22.73 0.33 -0.41
C TRP A 29 -22.71 -0.26 -1.83
N ILE A 30 -22.62 0.57 -2.87
CA ILE A 30 -22.52 0.08 -4.25
C ILE A 30 -21.28 -0.80 -4.42
N MET A 31 -20.16 -0.42 -3.81
CA MET A 31 -18.94 -1.23 -3.84
C MET A 31 -19.13 -2.59 -3.13
N PHE A 32 -19.79 -2.65 -1.98
CA PHE A 32 -20.05 -3.93 -1.31
C PHE A 32 -20.94 -4.87 -2.13
N PHE A 33 -21.98 -4.35 -2.79
CA PHE A 33 -22.82 -5.15 -3.68
C PHE A 33 -22.08 -5.59 -4.95
N ALA A 34 -21.18 -4.74 -5.49
CA ALA A 34 -20.30 -5.14 -6.59
C ALA A 34 -19.29 -6.24 -6.21
N LEU A 35 -18.96 -6.37 -4.92
CA LEU A 35 -18.14 -7.45 -4.37
C LEU A 35 -18.94 -8.71 -3.97
N GLY A 36 -20.24 -8.75 -4.28
CA GLY A 36 -21.08 -9.94 -4.09
C GLY A 36 -21.83 -10.05 -2.77
N SER A 37 -21.92 -8.98 -1.97
CA SER A 37 -22.82 -8.96 -0.80
C SER A 37 -24.29 -8.92 -1.23
N GLN A 38 -25.15 -9.72 -0.58
CA GLN A 38 -26.54 -9.89 -1.00
C GLN A 38 -27.51 -8.96 -0.26
N ASN A 39 -27.24 -8.68 1.01
CA ASN A 39 -28.15 -7.97 1.89
C ASN A 39 -27.43 -6.87 2.68
N ASP A 40 -28.14 -5.76 2.96
CA ASP A 40 -27.60 -4.69 3.81
C ASP A 40 -27.22 -5.20 5.22
N ARG A 41 -28.00 -6.14 5.76
CA ARG A 41 -27.72 -6.77 7.05
C ARG A 41 -26.40 -7.54 7.06
N GLU A 42 -26.04 -8.17 5.94
CA GLU A 42 -24.77 -8.88 5.79
C GLU A 42 -23.59 -7.89 5.85
N ILE A 43 -23.70 -6.77 5.14
CA ILE A 43 -22.69 -5.70 5.14
C ILE A 43 -22.51 -5.12 6.56
N VAL A 44 -23.62 -4.83 7.25
CA VAL A 44 -23.56 -4.31 8.64
C VAL A 44 -22.90 -5.32 9.57
N ASN A 45 -23.23 -6.60 9.44
CA ASN A 45 -22.60 -7.68 10.21
C ASN A 45 -21.10 -7.83 9.91
N LEU A 46 -20.69 -7.64 8.65
CA LEU A 46 -19.28 -7.65 8.24
C LEU A 46 -18.47 -6.51 8.85
N ILE A 47 -19.03 -5.29 8.90
CA ILE A 47 -18.39 -4.12 9.49
C ILE A 47 -18.21 -4.30 11.02
N ARG A 48 -19.08 -5.09 11.67
CA ARG A 48 -18.85 -5.63 13.01
C ARG A 48 -18.51 -4.56 14.05
N LEU A 49 -19.38 -3.56 14.12
CA LEU A 49 -19.42 -2.56 15.19
C LEU A 49 -20.39 -3.04 16.27
N GLY A 50 -20.09 -2.77 17.54
CA GLY A 50 -21.08 -2.94 18.60
C GLY A 50 -22.29 -2.09 18.23
N THR A 51 -23.43 -2.71 17.96
CA THR A 51 -24.61 -2.09 17.35
C THR A 51 -25.36 -1.13 18.29
N GLU A 52 -24.70 -0.62 19.32
CA GLU A 52 -25.32 0.19 20.37
C GLU A 52 -25.16 1.70 20.12
N ASP A 53 -24.24 2.11 19.25
CA ASP A 53 -23.98 3.53 18.98
C ASP A 53 -24.92 4.13 17.92
N CYS A 54 -25.88 4.95 18.35
CA CYS A 54 -26.80 5.68 17.48
C CYS A 54 -26.09 6.57 16.43
N ALA A 55 -24.89 7.05 16.73
CA ALA A 55 -24.11 7.87 15.80
C ALA A 55 -23.63 7.06 14.59
N ILE A 56 -23.22 5.82 14.81
CA ILE A 56 -22.76 4.92 13.75
C ILE A 56 -23.95 4.52 12.88
N THR A 57 -25.07 4.12 13.49
CA THR A 57 -26.26 3.70 12.75
C THR A 57 -26.77 4.80 11.82
N ASN A 58 -26.78 6.06 12.29
CA ASN A 58 -27.14 7.21 11.45
C ASN A 58 -26.22 7.38 10.23
N VAL A 59 -24.91 7.18 10.39
CA VAL A 59 -23.95 7.27 9.26
C VAL A 59 -24.15 6.12 8.27
N LEU A 60 -24.43 4.91 8.76
CA LEU A 60 -24.72 3.76 7.90
C LEU A 60 -26.01 3.99 7.11
N LEU A 61 -27.08 4.45 7.77
CA LEU A 61 -28.37 4.77 7.12
C LEU A 61 -28.23 5.88 6.08
N ALA A 62 -27.52 6.97 6.41
CA ALA A 62 -27.26 8.05 5.47
C ALA A 62 -26.47 7.56 4.23
N SER A 63 -25.53 6.64 4.43
CA SER A 63 -24.75 6.05 3.33
C SER A 63 -25.57 5.12 2.43
N ILE A 64 -26.55 4.40 3.00
CA ILE A 64 -27.51 3.60 2.24
C ILE A 64 -28.38 4.52 1.38
N HIS A 65 -28.92 5.58 1.97
CA HIS A 65 -29.79 6.53 1.26
C HIS A 65 -29.03 7.26 0.14
N ASP A 66 -27.77 7.63 0.34
CA ASP A 66 -26.93 8.20 -0.72
C ASP A 66 -26.70 7.21 -1.87
N ALA A 67 -26.44 5.93 -1.57
CA ALA A 67 -26.28 4.89 -2.59
C ALA A 67 -27.57 4.68 -3.40
N ASP A 68 -28.74 4.63 -2.75
CA ASP A 68 -30.04 4.51 -3.43
C ASP A 68 -30.33 5.71 -4.33
N LYS A 69 -29.95 6.92 -3.91
CA LYS A 69 -30.11 8.15 -4.72
C LYS A 69 -29.23 8.13 -5.97
N GLN A 70 -28.01 7.59 -5.89
CA GLN A 70 -27.08 7.56 -7.02
C GLN A 70 -27.37 6.40 -7.99
N CYS A 71 -27.83 5.26 -7.48
CA CYS A 71 -28.15 4.09 -8.29
C CYS A 71 -29.43 3.40 -7.79
N GLU A 72 -30.56 3.71 -8.42
CA GLU A 72 -31.84 3.11 -8.03
C GLU A 72 -31.85 1.58 -8.21
N GLY A 73 -32.06 0.89 -7.09
CA GLY A 73 -32.15 -0.57 -7.06
C GLY A 73 -30.81 -1.29 -7.27
N PHE A 74 -29.69 -0.69 -6.84
CA PHE A 74 -28.36 -1.31 -6.87
C PHE A 74 -28.28 -2.70 -6.20
N ARG A 75 -29.27 -3.04 -5.34
CA ARG A 75 -29.42 -4.34 -4.69
C ARG A 75 -29.78 -5.49 -5.64
N LYS A 76 -30.28 -5.19 -6.85
CA LYS A 76 -30.53 -6.22 -7.87
C LYS A 76 -29.20 -6.68 -8.45
N SER A 77 -29.08 -7.98 -8.73
CA SER A 77 -27.89 -8.59 -9.31
C SER A 77 -27.41 -7.82 -10.54
N ASP A 78 -26.10 -7.63 -10.63
CA ASP A 78 -25.33 -6.97 -11.71
C ASP A 78 -25.51 -5.46 -11.87
N LYS A 79 -26.55 -4.84 -11.30
CA LYS A 79 -26.74 -3.38 -11.44
C LYS A 79 -25.61 -2.55 -10.81
N ALA A 80 -25.10 -2.99 -9.65
CA ALA A 80 -23.99 -2.31 -8.99
C ALA A 80 -22.72 -2.32 -9.87
N ILE A 81 -22.42 -3.46 -10.48
CA ILE A 81 -21.27 -3.64 -11.38
C ILE A 81 -21.44 -2.76 -12.63
N LEU A 82 -22.60 -2.80 -13.28
CA LEU A 82 -22.91 -1.97 -14.46
C LEU A 82 -22.83 -0.47 -14.16
N HIS A 83 -23.23 -0.04 -12.96
CA HIS A 83 -23.10 1.35 -12.55
C HIS A 83 -21.63 1.77 -12.44
N ILE A 84 -20.79 0.94 -11.82
CA ILE A 84 -19.34 1.18 -11.74
C ILE A 84 -18.73 1.22 -13.15
N GLU A 85 -19.15 0.33 -14.05
CA GLU A 85 -18.71 0.33 -15.45
C GLU A 85 -18.99 1.67 -16.14
N LYS A 86 -20.22 2.15 -15.99
CA LYS A 86 -20.66 3.40 -16.59
C LYS A 86 -19.84 4.57 -16.08
N LEU A 87 -19.53 4.58 -14.79
CA LEU A 87 -18.69 5.62 -14.19
C LEU A 87 -17.26 5.55 -14.73
N ILE A 88 -16.65 4.36 -14.84
CA ILE A 88 -15.30 4.19 -15.38
C ILE A 88 -15.22 4.61 -16.85
N LYS A 89 -16.20 4.21 -17.65
CA LYS A 89 -16.30 4.59 -19.07
C LYS A 89 -16.50 6.10 -19.27
N SER A 90 -17.10 6.80 -18.30
CA SER A 90 -17.31 8.25 -18.36
C SER A 90 -16.05 9.07 -18.06
N CYS A 91 -14.97 8.46 -17.57
CA CYS A 91 -13.73 9.18 -17.27
C CYS A 91 -12.97 9.62 -18.53
N GLN A 92 -12.14 10.65 -18.41
CA GLN A 92 -11.31 11.15 -19.52
C GLN A 92 -10.36 10.09 -20.10
N PHE A 93 -9.92 9.14 -19.28
CA PHE A 93 -9.06 8.03 -19.68
C PHE A 93 -9.63 6.72 -19.12
N PRO A 94 -10.63 6.13 -19.81
CA PRO A 94 -11.25 4.89 -19.35
C PRO A 94 -10.25 3.73 -19.45
N THR A 95 -10.31 2.81 -18.51
CA THR A 95 -9.56 1.55 -18.59
C THR A 95 -10.09 0.70 -19.75
N LYS A 96 -9.20 -0.03 -20.43
CA LYS A 96 -9.57 -0.96 -21.51
C LYS A 96 -9.99 -2.34 -21.00
N GLU A 97 -9.62 -2.64 -19.76
CA GLU A 97 -9.87 -3.91 -19.06
C GLU A 97 -11.34 -4.04 -18.66
N SER A 98 -11.81 -5.28 -18.46
CA SER A 98 -13.13 -5.52 -17.89
C SER A 98 -13.19 -5.02 -16.43
N ILE A 99 -14.39 -4.84 -15.87
CA ILE A 99 -14.53 -4.38 -14.48
C ILE A 99 -14.00 -5.42 -13.50
N GLU A 100 -14.21 -6.70 -13.78
CA GLU A 100 -13.71 -7.80 -12.95
C GLU A 100 -12.19 -7.80 -12.91
N GLU A 101 -11.54 -7.60 -14.07
CA GLU A 101 -10.09 -7.39 -14.17
C GLU A 101 -9.65 -6.12 -13.45
N CYS A 102 -10.40 -5.02 -13.57
CA CYS A 102 -10.10 -3.79 -12.85
C CYS A 102 -10.16 -4.01 -11.33
N ILE A 103 -11.18 -4.71 -10.83
CA ILE A 103 -11.31 -5.06 -9.43
C ILE A 103 -10.15 -6.00 -9.03
N SER A 104 -9.75 -6.96 -9.87
CA SER A 104 -8.61 -7.84 -9.59
C SER A 104 -7.27 -7.14 -9.53
N ASN A 105 -7.03 -6.20 -10.44
CA ASN A 105 -5.73 -5.54 -10.59
C ASN A 105 -5.55 -4.36 -9.65
N TYR A 106 -6.64 -3.63 -9.34
CA TYR A 106 -6.55 -2.36 -8.61
C TYR A 106 -7.13 -2.41 -7.19
N LEU A 107 -8.11 -3.27 -6.89
CA LEU A 107 -8.71 -3.34 -5.55
C LEU A 107 -8.06 -4.46 -4.73
N PHE A 108 -7.13 -4.08 -3.84
CA PHE A 108 -6.38 -5.00 -2.97
C PHE A 108 -5.75 -6.16 -3.77
N PRO A 109 -4.76 -5.88 -4.64
CA PRO A 109 -4.24 -6.83 -5.63
C PRO A 109 -3.66 -8.12 -5.02
N ASN A 110 -3.17 -8.06 -3.78
CA ASN A 110 -2.64 -9.22 -3.09
C ASN A 110 -3.73 -10.22 -2.66
N LEU A 111 -4.97 -9.77 -2.50
CA LEU A 111 -6.09 -10.63 -2.10
C LEU A 111 -6.68 -11.30 -3.35
N LYS A 112 -6.76 -12.64 -3.33
CA LYS A 112 -7.21 -13.44 -4.48
C LYS A 112 -8.73 -13.47 -4.63
N SER A 113 -9.47 -13.62 -3.54
CA SER A 113 -10.94 -13.78 -3.54
C SER A 113 -11.67 -12.43 -3.41
N ILE A 114 -12.78 -12.28 -4.15
CA ILE A 114 -13.65 -11.11 -4.10
C ILE A 114 -14.28 -10.94 -2.70
N GLN A 115 -14.66 -12.04 -2.06
CA GLN A 115 -15.25 -12.02 -0.71
C GLN A 115 -14.22 -11.61 0.35
N GLN A 116 -12.96 -12.02 0.21
CA GLN A 116 -11.88 -11.56 1.09
C GLN A 116 -11.67 -10.04 0.96
N ARG A 117 -11.78 -9.50 -0.26
CA ARG A 117 -11.73 -8.05 -0.49
C ARG A 117 -12.90 -7.34 0.17
N ALA A 118 -14.11 -7.89 0.12
CA ALA A 118 -15.26 -7.35 0.84
C ALA A 118 -15.03 -7.33 2.35
N ARG A 119 -14.49 -8.42 2.92
CA ARG A 119 -14.12 -8.48 4.35
C ARG A 119 -13.07 -7.44 4.72
N PHE A 120 -12.03 -7.30 3.89
CA PHE A 120 -10.97 -6.30 4.11
C PHE A 120 -11.52 -4.88 4.05
N LEU A 121 -12.38 -4.60 3.06
CA LEU A 121 -13.10 -3.33 2.91
C LEU A 121 -13.95 -3.03 4.17
N ALA A 122 -14.72 -4.00 4.65
CA ALA A 122 -15.52 -3.86 5.86
C ALA A 122 -14.65 -3.57 7.10
N ASN A 123 -13.47 -4.16 7.20
CA ASN A 123 -12.52 -3.86 8.27
C ASN A 123 -11.98 -2.42 8.20
N MET A 124 -11.74 -1.89 7.00
CA MET A 124 -11.36 -0.48 6.83
C MET A 124 -12.48 0.47 7.26
N VAL A 125 -13.73 0.14 6.92
CA VAL A 125 -14.91 0.90 7.33
C VAL A 125 -15.06 0.90 8.84
N LYS A 126 -14.87 -0.27 9.47
CA LYS A 126 -14.86 -0.40 10.93
C LYS A 126 -13.87 0.57 11.57
N TYR A 127 -12.61 0.55 11.14
CA TYR A 127 -11.58 1.43 11.71
C TYR A 127 -11.85 2.92 11.44
N LEU A 128 -12.45 3.26 10.29
CA LEU A 128 -12.89 4.62 10.00
C LEU A 128 -13.97 5.08 10.99
N LEU A 129 -14.95 4.21 11.28
CA LEU A 129 -16.05 4.52 12.19
C LEU A 129 -15.59 4.56 13.66
N GLU A 130 -14.70 3.66 14.09
CA GLU A 130 -14.07 3.72 15.42
C GLU A 130 -13.23 4.99 15.61
N GLY A 131 -12.56 5.46 14.54
CA GLY A 131 -11.86 6.74 14.55
C GLY A 131 -12.80 7.94 14.60
N TYR A 132 -13.98 7.82 13.99
CA TYR A 132 -15.03 8.85 14.00
C TYR A 132 -15.71 8.99 15.37
N THR A 133 -16.00 7.87 16.05
CA THR A 133 -16.55 7.87 17.41
C THR A 133 -15.54 8.25 18.49
N GLY A 134 -14.24 8.22 18.15
CA GLY A 134 -13.15 8.45 19.10
C GLY A 134 -12.76 7.21 19.90
N SER A 135 -13.39 6.04 19.65
CA SER A 135 -13.01 4.76 20.25
C SER A 135 -11.57 4.35 19.87
N ARG A 136 -11.11 4.76 18.68
CA ARG A 136 -9.75 4.55 18.22
C ARG A 136 -9.05 5.88 17.96
N LYS A 137 -7.81 6.00 18.41
CA LYS A 137 -6.95 7.15 18.09
C LYS A 137 -6.57 7.12 16.61
N ALA A 138 -6.70 8.26 15.94
CA ALA A 138 -6.26 8.39 14.54
C ALA A 138 -4.76 8.09 14.40
N ASP A 139 -4.42 7.27 13.40
CA ASP A 139 -3.04 6.89 13.11
C ASP A 139 -2.23 8.11 12.65
N ARG A 140 -1.02 8.26 13.20
CA ARG A 140 -0.13 9.38 12.90
C ARG A 140 0.71 9.07 11.67
N ARG A 141 0.68 9.96 10.68
CA ARG A 141 1.43 9.83 9.42
C ARG A 141 2.94 9.82 9.60
N ASP A 142 3.44 10.45 10.67
CA ASP A 142 4.87 10.58 10.95
C ASP A 142 5.45 9.50 11.87
N ASP A 143 4.66 8.50 12.25
CA ASP A 143 5.21 7.34 12.96
C ASP A 143 6.13 6.55 12.02
N PHE A 144 7.41 6.46 12.39
CA PHE A 144 8.41 5.72 11.63
C PHE A 144 8.16 4.21 11.64
N ARG A 145 7.29 3.69 12.50
CA ARG A 145 6.82 2.29 12.45
C ARG A 145 6.09 1.98 11.14
N SER A 146 5.43 2.97 10.56
CA SER A 146 4.65 2.84 9.32
C SER A 146 5.43 3.30 8.09
N LYS A 147 6.69 3.73 8.26
CA LYS A 147 7.58 4.16 7.18
C LYS A 147 8.60 3.07 6.89
N ARG A 148 8.94 2.90 5.61
CA ARG A 148 10.00 2.00 5.14
C ARG A 148 11.12 2.82 4.53
N LEU A 149 12.34 2.30 4.62
CA LEU A 149 13.50 2.90 3.97
C LEU A 149 13.78 2.12 2.69
N GLU A 150 13.72 2.82 1.56
CA GLU A 150 14.11 2.24 0.28
C GLU A 150 15.64 2.23 0.17
N LEU A 151 16.23 1.06 -0.08
CA LEU A 151 17.69 0.87 -0.15
C LEU A 151 18.20 0.89 -1.60
N TYR A 152 19.53 0.81 -1.76
CA TYR A 152 20.21 0.74 -3.06
C TYR A 152 19.84 -0.50 -3.91
N GLY A 153 19.09 -1.48 -3.39
CA GLY A 153 18.51 -2.54 -4.22
C GLY A 153 17.26 -2.07 -4.96
N GLU A 154 16.29 -1.53 -4.21
CA GLU A 154 14.95 -1.23 -4.69
C GLU A 154 14.93 0.02 -5.58
N LEU A 155 15.74 1.03 -5.25
CA LEU A 155 15.75 2.31 -5.97
C LEU A 155 16.28 2.16 -7.41
N PRO A 156 17.47 1.57 -7.67
CA PRO A 156 17.94 1.35 -9.04
C PRO A 156 17.10 0.34 -9.81
N GLU A 157 16.51 -0.67 -9.15
CA GLU A 157 15.59 -1.60 -9.82
C GLU A 157 14.38 -0.85 -10.39
N ARG A 158 13.78 0.04 -9.59
CA ARG A 158 12.69 0.90 -10.03
C ARG A 158 13.10 1.77 -11.22
N GLU A 159 14.28 2.41 -11.16
CA GLU A 159 14.78 3.26 -12.22
C GLU A 159 15.00 2.47 -13.51
N LEU A 160 15.68 1.32 -13.42
CA LEU A 160 15.94 0.43 -14.55
C LEU A 160 14.64 -0.06 -15.19
N ARG A 161 13.64 -0.44 -14.38
CA ARG A 161 12.32 -0.88 -14.88
C ARG A 161 11.62 0.20 -15.69
N VAL A 162 11.77 1.48 -15.33
CA VAL A 162 11.20 2.59 -16.10
C VAL A 162 11.90 2.73 -17.46
N HIS A 163 13.23 2.62 -17.50
CA HIS A 163 13.98 2.70 -18.76
C HIS A 163 13.74 1.49 -19.68
N ILE A 164 13.61 0.28 -19.13
CA ILE A 164 13.23 -0.91 -19.90
C ILE A 164 11.85 -0.70 -20.55
N LYS A 165 10.85 -0.22 -19.78
CA LYS A 165 9.53 0.12 -20.35
C LYS A 165 9.60 1.24 -21.39
N HIS A 166 10.55 2.17 -21.26
CA HIS A 166 10.77 3.19 -22.28
C HIS A 166 11.28 2.58 -23.59
N ALA A 167 12.30 1.71 -23.51
CA ALA A 167 12.86 0.99 -24.65
C ALA A 167 11.79 0.12 -25.32
N GLU A 168 11.01 -0.63 -24.54
CA GLU A 168 9.89 -1.45 -25.01
C GLU A 168 8.87 -0.60 -25.79
N ARG A 169 8.42 0.53 -25.25
CA ARG A 169 7.48 1.43 -25.95
C ARG A 169 8.05 1.97 -27.26
N ARG A 170 9.35 2.22 -27.32
CA ARG A 170 10.03 2.69 -28.54
C ARG A 170 10.15 1.60 -29.58
N MET A 171 10.49 0.38 -29.16
CA MET A 171 10.50 -0.83 -29.97
C MET A 171 9.12 -1.08 -30.59
N VAL A 172 8.05 -1.09 -29.79
CA VAL A 172 6.66 -1.28 -30.27
C VAL A 172 6.27 -0.22 -31.30
N ARG A 173 6.59 1.06 -31.07
CA ARG A 173 6.32 2.13 -32.05
C ARG A 173 7.14 1.98 -33.34
N ALA A 174 8.35 1.42 -33.26
CA ALA A 174 9.16 1.16 -34.44
C ALA A 174 8.55 0.01 -35.28
N MET A 175 8.22 -1.11 -34.63
CA MET A 175 7.54 -2.23 -35.29
C MET A 175 6.19 -1.82 -35.91
N GLN A 176 5.40 -1.01 -35.21
CA GLN A 176 4.13 -0.49 -35.74
C GLN A 176 4.33 0.32 -37.02
N ARG A 177 5.40 1.13 -37.13
CA ARG A 177 5.68 1.93 -38.33
C ARG A 177 5.99 1.07 -39.55
N ASP A 178 6.69 -0.05 -39.36
CA ASP A 178 7.02 -0.97 -40.45
C ASP A 178 5.77 -1.77 -40.87
N LEU A 179 4.97 -2.21 -39.91
CA LEU A 179 3.68 -2.86 -40.17
C LEU A 179 2.71 -1.95 -40.96
N TYR A 180 2.65 -0.65 -40.63
CA TYR A 180 1.82 0.30 -41.40
C TYR A 180 2.30 0.54 -42.83
N ARG A 181 3.55 0.18 -43.14
CA ARG A 181 4.15 0.31 -44.47
C ARG A 181 4.09 -0.98 -45.28
N ASP A 182 3.38 -2.01 -44.79
CA ASP A 182 3.37 -3.37 -45.32
C ASP A 182 4.79 -3.94 -45.52
N GLN A 183 5.71 -3.57 -44.61
CA GLN A 183 7.09 -4.06 -44.62
C GLN A 183 7.23 -5.25 -43.67
N ASP A 184 8.05 -6.22 -44.06
CA ASP A 184 8.35 -7.38 -43.21
C ASP A 184 9.05 -6.96 -41.90
N VAL A 185 8.55 -7.50 -40.79
CA VAL A 185 9.11 -7.27 -39.46
C VAL A 185 10.53 -7.83 -39.40
N GLN A 186 11.49 -6.97 -39.05
CA GLN A 186 12.90 -7.32 -38.95
C GLN A 186 13.21 -8.06 -37.64
N SER A 187 14.47 -8.49 -37.47
CA SER A 187 14.93 -9.08 -36.21
C SER A 187 14.77 -8.09 -35.05
N ILE A 188 14.60 -8.63 -33.83
CA ILE A 188 14.41 -7.82 -32.60
C ILE A 188 15.56 -6.82 -32.39
N GLU A 189 16.78 -7.21 -32.78
CA GLU A 189 17.99 -6.38 -32.69
C GLU A 189 17.86 -5.06 -33.48
N HIS A 190 17.08 -5.04 -34.56
CA HIS A 190 16.82 -3.82 -35.33
C HIS A 190 15.98 -2.80 -34.55
N TYR A 191 15.06 -3.29 -33.71
CA TYR A 191 14.11 -2.46 -32.98
C TYR A 191 14.55 -2.11 -31.56
N MET A 192 15.45 -2.90 -30.99
CA MET A 192 15.97 -2.71 -29.64
C MET A 192 17.17 -1.76 -29.62
N ASP A 193 16.93 -0.55 -29.12
CA ASP A 193 17.98 0.44 -28.89
C ASP A 193 18.45 0.42 -27.43
N ALA A 194 19.54 -0.31 -27.18
CA ALA A 194 20.14 -0.42 -25.86
C ALA A 194 20.67 0.93 -25.32
N SER A 195 20.96 1.89 -26.21
CA SER A 195 21.49 3.19 -25.83
C SER A 195 20.52 4.00 -24.97
N ILE A 196 19.21 3.74 -25.12
CA ILE A 196 18.16 4.34 -24.28
C ILE A 196 18.44 4.03 -22.81
N ILE A 197 18.75 2.78 -22.49
CA ILE A 197 18.97 2.34 -21.12
C ILE A 197 20.30 2.89 -20.60
N THR A 198 21.38 2.74 -21.36
CA THR A 198 22.73 3.16 -20.91
C THR A 198 22.81 4.68 -20.73
N ASN A 199 22.33 5.45 -21.70
CA ASN A 199 22.42 6.90 -21.67
C ASN A 199 21.48 7.50 -20.62
N ASP A 200 20.26 6.99 -20.50
CA ASP A 200 19.32 7.49 -19.50
C ASP A 200 19.79 7.15 -18.08
N LEU A 201 20.31 5.94 -17.85
CA LEU A 201 20.85 5.56 -16.54
C LEU A 201 22.08 6.39 -16.20
N SER A 202 23.02 6.55 -17.14
CA SER A 202 24.17 7.43 -16.95
C SER A 202 23.73 8.84 -16.60
N ARG A 203 22.74 9.39 -17.31
CA ARG A 203 22.15 10.70 -17.00
C ARG A 203 21.56 10.72 -15.59
N ALA A 204 20.76 9.73 -15.20
CA ALA A 204 20.12 9.66 -13.89
C ALA A 204 21.10 9.65 -12.72
N PHE A 205 22.26 9.00 -12.88
CA PHE A 205 23.34 9.04 -11.90
C PHE A 205 24.15 10.35 -11.93
N SER A 206 24.38 10.93 -13.10
CA SER A 206 25.15 12.18 -13.22
C SER A 206 24.39 13.44 -12.80
N THR A 207 23.08 13.52 -13.07
CA THR A 207 22.27 14.72 -12.78
C THR A 207 21.69 14.74 -11.38
N GLU A 208 21.83 13.66 -10.62
CA GLU A 208 21.22 13.47 -9.29
C GLU A 208 19.68 13.62 -9.27
N ALA A 209 19.06 13.67 -10.44
CA ALA A 209 17.64 13.90 -10.65
C ALA A 209 17.08 12.88 -11.65
N TRP A 210 16.25 11.99 -11.13
CA TRP A 210 15.57 10.97 -11.91
C TRP A 210 14.33 11.60 -12.52
N LEU A 211 14.37 11.72 -13.85
CA LEU A 211 13.37 12.40 -14.67
C LEU A 211 12.84 11.40 -15.70
N HIS A 212 11.55 11.11 -15.61
CA HIS A 212 10.90 10.16 -16.50
C HIS A 212 10.10 10.88 -17.59
N PRO A 213 10.32 10.61 -18.89
CA PRO A 213 9.63 11.27 -19.99
C PRO A 213 8.09 11.17 -19.92
N PHE A 214 7.58 10.07 -19.35
CA PHE A 214 6.14 9.77 -19.28
C PHE A 214 5.53 9.99 -17.89
N LYS A 215 6.35 10.28 -16.87
CA LYS A 215 5.90 10.57 -15.51
C LYS A 215 6.45 11.90 -15.05
N ARG A 216 6.09 12.97 -15.77
CA ARG A 216 6.65 14.32 -15.55
C ARG A 216 6.43 14.87 -14.13
N MET A 217 5.41 14.37 -13.41
CA MET A 217 5.15 14.74 -12.02
C MET A 217 5.98 13.96 -10.99
N GLU A 218 6.58 12.83 -11.38
CA GLU A 218 7.46 12.04 -10.50
C GLU A 218 8.91 12.44 -10.75
N ARG A 219 9.32 13.60 -10.24
CA ARG A 219 10.73 13.97 -10.15
C ARG A 219 11.27 13.54 -8.79
N ILE A 220 12.26 12.65 -8.80
CA ILE A 220 12.99 12.27 -7.59
C ILE A 220 14.38 12.92 -7.67
N SER A 221 14.78 13.64 -6.64
CA SER A 221 16.07 14.35 -6.63
C SER A 221 16.83 14.14 -5.33
N GLY A 222 18.15 14.05 -5.45
CA GLY A 222 19.08 13.84 -4.35
C GLY A 222 18.96 12.48 -3.68
N VAL A 223 18.70 11.45 -4.50
CA VAL A 223 18.94 10.02 -4.17
C VAL A 223 20.41 9.70 -4.44
N VAL A 224 20.90 10.06 -5.63
CA VAL A 224 22.32 10.00 -5.96
C VAL A 224 22.96 11.28 -5.45
N VAL A 225 24.06 11.14 -4.71
CA VAL A 225 24.83 12.24 -4.13
C VAL A 225 26.30 11.88 -4.21
N THR A 226 27.14 12.89 -4.46
CA THR A 226 28.60 12.74 -4.37
C THR A 226 29.06 12.34 -2.97
N LEU A 227 29.86 11.27 -2.91
CA LEU A 227 30.44 10.78 -1.66
C LEU A 227 31.59 11.68 -1.22
N ARG A 228 31.50 12.29 -0.05
CA ARG A 228 32.58 13.13 0.49
C ARG A 228 33.65 12.25 1.16
N GLN A 229 34.90 12.45 0.75
CA GLN A 229 36.08 11.71 1.23
C GLN A 229 37.02 12.59 2.07
N THR A 230 36.48 13.56 2.80
CA THR A 230 37.29 14.44 3.66
C THR A 230 37.88 13.70 4.87
N ASN A 231 37.16 12.70 5.39
CA ASN A 231 37.57 11.84 6.52
C ASN A 231 36.81 10.49 6.40
N PRO A 232 37.38 9.34 6.79
CA PRO A 232 36.66 8.05 6.82
C PRO A 232 35.32 8.08 7.58
N LEU A 233 35.19 8.88 8.63
CA LEU A 233 33.94 9.08 9.36
C LEU A 233 32.90 9.79 8.50
N GLN A 234 33.31 10.76 7.67
CA GLN A 234 32.39 11.48 6.78
C GLN A 234 31.79 10.53 5.74
N THR A 235 32.62 9.65 5.17
CA THR A 235 32.17 8.59 4.25
C THR A 235 31.17 7.64 4.93
N THR A 236 31.40 7.28 6.19
CA THR A 236 30.47 6.44 6.96
C THR A 236 29.14 7.14 7.25
N VAL A 237 29.17 8.44 7.54
CA VAL A 237 27.95 9.24 7.75
C VAL A 237 27.15 9.37 6.45
N ASP A 238 27.81 9.60 5.32
CA ASP A 238 27.14 9.77 4.04
C ASP A 238 26.48 8.47 3.54
N THR A 239 27.09 7.31 3.76
CA THR A 239 26.48 6.01 3.43
C THR A 239 25.29 5.65 4.32
N ARG A 240 25.15 6.27 5.50
CA ARG A 240 24.03 6.09 6.43
C ARG A 240 22.98 7.18 6.37
N LYS A 241 23.12 8.13 5.45
CA LYS A 241 22.19 9.24 5.29
C LYS A 241 20.90 8.76 4.65
N THR A 242 19.79 9.18 5.22
CA THR A 242 18.43 8.90 4.74
C THR A 242 17.73 10.21 4.43
N ARG A 243 16.87 10.18 3.42
CA ARG A 243 16.11 11.34 2.99
C ARG A 243 14.63 11.00 2.96
N GLN A 244 13.82 11.80 3.66
CA GLN A 244 12.39 11.77 3.49
C GLN A 244 12.01 12.60 2.26
N LEU A 245 11.45 11.96 1.24
CA LEU A 245 10.91 12.63 0.07
C LEU A 245 9.60 13.32 0.46
N VAL A 246 9.57 14.65 0.44
CA VAL A 246 8.35 15.41 0.65
C VAL A 246 8.21 16.45 -0.46
N SER A 247 7.04 16.50 -1.09
CA SER A 247 6.70 17.58 -2.02
C SER A 247 6.64 18.88 -1.23
N TYR A 248 7.49 19.85 -1.59
CA TYR A 248 7.64 21.16 -0.95
C TYR A 248 6.40 22.03 -1.19
N THR A 249 5.26 21.61 -0.63
CA THR A 249 4.13 22.51 -0.39
C THR A 249 4.40 23.21 0.94
N ARG A 250 4.14 24.51 1.02
CA ARG A 250 4.59 25.43 2.09
C ARG A 250 4.03 25.14 3.51
N ARG A 251 3.41 23.96 3.73
CA ARG A 251 2.76 23.50 4.97
C ARG A 251 3.32 22.17 5.51
N VAL A 252 4.58 21.83 5.23
CA VAL A 252 5.23 20.59 5.71
C VAL A 252 5.91 20.82 7.08
N GLY A 253 5.17 21.38 8.04
CA GLY A 253 5.70 21.59 9.39
C GLY A 253 5.97 20.27 10.12
N ASP A 254 5.06 19.30 9.97
CA ASP A 254 5.03 18.12 10.86
C ASP A 254 6.18 17.13 10.60
N ALA A 255 6.50 16.86 9.33
CA ALA A 255 7.50 15.83 8.96
C ALA A 255 8.93 16.12 9.44
N ARG A 256 9.25 17.38 9.74
CA ARG A 256 10.59 17.78 10.20
C ARG A 256 10.82 17.44 11.67
N TYR A 257 9.76 17.38 12.47
CA TYR A 257 9.88 17.18 13.90
C TYR A 257 10.42 15.79 14.25
N ARG A 258 11.02 15.75 15.45
CA ARG A 258 11.50 14.49 16.04
C ARG A 258 10.30 13.78 16.65
N TYR A 259 10.16 12.50 16.31
CA TYR A 259 9.12 11.64 16.90
C TYR A 259 9.76 10.55 17.75
N PRO A 260 9.13 10.10 18.85
CA PRO A 260 9.66 9.01 19.69
C PRO A 260 9.94 7.70 18.92
N SER A 261 9.23 7.46 17.81
CA SER A 261 9.43 6.32 16.91
C SER A 261 10.81 6.27 16.24
N HIS A 262 11.53 7.40 16.17
CA HIS A 262 12.89 7.47 15.65
C HIS A 262 13.90 6.82 16.59
N TRP A 263 13.58 6.71 17.88
CA TRP A 263 14.49 6.20 18.90
C TRP A 263 15.04 4.82 18.51
N GLY A 264 16.37 4.69 18.58
CA GLY A 264 17.08 3.47 18.21
C GLY A 264 17.22 3.22 16.71
N LYS A 265 16.50 3.93 15.84
CA LYS A 265 16.50 3.72 14.37
C LYS A 265 17.17 4.85 13.60
N ILE A 266 16.84 6.09 13.94
CA ILE A 266 17.33 7.31 13.28
C ILE A 266 17.92 8.25 14.32
N CYS A 267 19.04 8.89 13.98
CA CYS A 267 19.65 9.92 14.80
C CYS A 267 18.74 11.17 14.86
N PHE A 268 18.39 11.59 16.08
CA PHE A 268 17.56 12.79 16.30
C PHE A 268 18.38 14.08 16.33
N LEU A 269 19.68 14.00 16.65
CA LEU A 269 20.55 15.17 16.78
C LEU A 269 21.10 15.63 15.43
N ASN A 270 21.65 14.69 14.65
CA ASN A 270 22.37 15.01 13.44
C ASN A 270 21.44 15.09 12.23
N THR A 271 21.16 16.31 11.79
CA THR A 271 20.39 16.67 10.59
C THR A 271 21.14 17.76 9.85
N SER A 272 20.97 17.85 8.53
CA SER A 272 21.48 19.00 7.77
C SER A 272 20.77 20.29 8.19
N ASP A 273 21.46 21.42 8.09
CA ASP A 273 20.88 22.74 8.33
C ASP A 273 20.01 23.23 7.16
N GLY A 274 19.22 24.28 7.42
CA GLY A 274 18.43 24.98 6.43
C GLY A 274 17.20 24.19 5.96
N GLU A 275 16.99 24.15 4.64
CA GLU A 275 15.77 23.62 4.05
C GLU A 275 15.57 22.12 4.29
N ASN A 276 16.67 21.36 4.37
CA ASN A 276 16.67 19.92 4.57
C ASN A 276 16.60 19.52 6.07
N CYS A 277 16.52 20.49 6.98
CA CYS A 277 16.45 20.25 8.41
C CYS A 277 15.23 19.39 8.77
N GLY A 278 15.50 18.25 9.42
CA GLY A 278 14.49 17.25 9.79
C GLY A 278 14.10 16.28 8.67
N LEU A 279 14.46 16.55 7.42
CA LEU A 279 14.16 15.69 6.27
C LEU A 279 15.32 14.78 5.90
N VAL A 280 16.54 15.27 6.06
CA VAL A 280 17.77 14.50 5.87
C VAL A 280 18.30 14.13 7.25
N LYS A 281 18.26 12.84 7.57
CA LYS A 281 18.66 12.30 8.87
C LYS A 281 19.58 11.10 8.68
N ASN A 282 20.41 10.80 9.66
CA ASN A 282 21.30 9.64 9.60
C ASN A 282 20.69 8.46 10.36
N LEU A 283 20.89 7.24 9.84
CA LEU A 283 20.61 6.02 10.60
C LEU A 283 21.41 5.99 11.90
N SER A 284 20.84 5.42 12.95
CA SER A 284 21.57 5.15 14.19
C SER A 284 22.70 4.14 13.94
N THR A 285 23.72 4.12 14.81
CA THR A 285 24.84 3.18 14.69
C THR A 285 24.38 1.71 14.68
N LEU A 286 23.42 1.39 15.55
CA LEU A 286 22.79 0.06 15.65
C LEU A 286 21.58 -0.12 14.71
N GLY A 287 21.26 0.91 13.92
CA GLY A 287 20.16 0.88 12.98
C GLY A 287 20.43 -0.15 11.90
N LEU A 288 19.52 -1.12 11.79
CA LEU A 288 19.56 -2.17 10.78
C LEU A 288 18.30 -2.04 9.93
N VAL A 289 18.49 -2.12 8.62
CA VAL A 289 17.39 -2.07 7.65
C VAL A 289 17.18 -3.47 7.10
N SER A 290 15.92 -3.90 7.12
CA SER A 290 15.55 -5.22 6.62
C SER A 290 15.69 -5.30 5.12
N THR A 291 16.43 -6.28 4.61
CA THR A 291 16.71 -6.46 3.17
C THR A 291 15.96 -7.63 2.53
N CYS A 292 15.44 -8.55 3.33
CA CYS A 292 14.83 -9.79 2.84
C CYS A 292 13.31 -9.74 2.98
N ILE A 293 12.60 -9.80 1.86
CA ILE A 293 11.17 -10.12 1.83
C ILE A 293 11.13 -11.64 1.62
N LEU A 294 10.82 -12.39 2.67
CA LEU A 294 10.56 -13.82 2.51
C LEU A 294 9.36 -14.00 1.57
N GLU A 295 9.35 -15.10 0.80
CA GLU A 295 8.12 -15.57 0.13
C GLU A 295 7.05 -15.76 1.21
N GLN A 296 6.10 -14.83 1.28
CA GLN A 296 5.08 -14.77 2.32
C GLN A 296 4.34 -16.10 2.44
N ASP A 297 4.09 -16.73 1.30
CA ASP A 297 3.40 -18.02 1.17
C ASP A 297 4.05 -19.13 2.02
N ARG A 298 5.38 -19.28 1.96
CA ARG A 298 6.09 -20.35 2.71
C ARG A 298 5.99 -20.22 4.23
N ILE A 299 5.73 -19.01 4.71
CA ILE A 299 5.65 -18.72 6.14
C ILE A 299 4.23 -18.86 6.63
N VAL A 300 3.28 -18.41 5.81
CA VAL A 300 1.86 -18.62 6.05
C VAL A 300 1.55 -20.11 6.19
N ASP A 301 2.13 -20.97 5.35
CA ASP A 301 1.99 -22.43 5.45
C ASP A 301 2.41 -22.96 6.84
N LYS A 302 3.58 -22.53 7.33
CA LYS A 302 4.07 -22.90 8.66
C LYS A 302 3.20 -22.35 9.79
N TRP A 303 2.48 -21.26 9.57
CA TRP A 303 1.59 -20.69 10.58
C TRP A 303 0.28 -21.45 10.67
N TYR A 304 -0.21 -21.98 9.54
CA TYR A 304 -1.31 -22.93 9.56
C TYR A 304 -0.97 -24.16 10.39
N GLU A 305 0.26 -24.68 10.30
CA GLU A 305 0.74 -25.76 11.18
C GLU A 305 0.74 -25.37 12.67
N CYS A 306 0.92 -24.08 12.99
CA CYS A 306 0.93 -23.58 14.36
C CYS A 306 -0.48 -23.30 14.93
N GLY A 307 -1.54 -23.50 14.14
CA GLY A 307 -2.93 -23.29 14.54
C GLY A 307 -3.53 -21.95 14.09
N LEU A 308 -2.96 -21.31 13.07
CA LEU A 308 -3.66 -20.25 12.33
C LEU A 308 -4.84 -20.86 11.58
N GLU A 309 -6.01 -20.24 11.64
CA GLU A 309 -7.15 -20.65 10.82
C GLU A 309 -7.13 -19.88 9.50
N THR A 310 -7.42 -20.57 8.40
CA THR A 310 -7.59 -19.96 7.09
C THR A 310 -8.77 -19.00 7.09
N LEU A 311 -8.60 -17.88 6.40
CA LEU A 311 -9.71 -16.97 6.17
C LEU A 311 -10.69 -17.65 5.19
N LEU A 312 -11.88 -18.01 5.68
CA LEU A 312 -12.93 -18.55 4.81
C LEU A 312 -13.33 -17.53 3.73
N ASP A 313 -13.45 -18.01 2.51
CA ASP A 313 -13.98 -17.29 1.35
C ASP A 313 -15.51 -17.24 1.45
N ASP A 314 -16.02 -16.44 2.38
CA ASP A 314 -17.46 -16.22 2.56
C ASP A 314 -17.72 -14.82 3.09
N THR A 315 -18.93 -14.29 2.98
CA THR A 315 -19.31 -13.01 3.61
C THR A 315 -20.24 -13.20 4.82
N SER A 316 -20.74 -14.41 5.04
CA SER A 316 -21.79 -14.71 6.03
C SER A 316 -21.27 -15.20 7.39
N THR A 317 -20.09 -15.85 7.45
CA THR A 317 -19.61 -16.47 8.69
C THR A 317 -19.24 -15.43 9.75
N ALA A 318 -19.91 -15.49 10.90
CA ALA A 318 -19.62 -14.60 12.02
C ALA A 318 -18.28 -14.96 12.70
N LEU A 319 -17.30 -14.07 12.61
CA LEU A 319 -15.93 -14.28 13.12
C LEU A 319 -15.81 -14.06 14.65
N ASN A 320 -16.86 -14.36 15.41
CA ASN A 320 -17.03 -13.93 16.81
C ASN A 320 -15.85 -14.34 17.71
N LYS A 321 -15.28 -13.35 18.43
CA LYS A 321 -14.19 -13.50 19.41
C LYS A 321 -12.85 -14.05 18.88
N LYS A 322 -12.57 -13.93 17.58
CA LYS A 322 -11.25 -14.28 17.01
C LYS A 322 -10.42 -13.03 16.69
N ASP A 323 -9.13 -13.10 16.96
CA ASP A 323 -8.12 -12.12 16.59
C ASP A 323 -7.77 -12.24 15.11
N LYS A 324 -7.61 -11.11 14.44
CA LYS A 324 -7.28 -11.04 13.01
C LYS A 324 -5.76 -11.04 12.83
N VAL A 325 -5.26 -11.86 11.91
CA VAL A 325 -3.82 -11.97 11.62
C VAL A 325 -3.50 -11.39 10.25
N PHE A 326 -2.60 -10.40 10.21
CA PHE A 326 -2.12 -9.80 8.97
C PHE A 326 -0.62 -10.10 8.73
N VAL A 327 -0.28 -10.34 7.47
CA VAL A 327 1.11 -10.58 7.03
C VAL A 327 1.40 -9.67 5.86
N GLY A 328 2.40 -8.82 5.98
CA GLY A 328 2.73 -7.87 4.91
C GLY A 328 1.64 -6.86 4.54
N GLY A 329 0.55 -6.79 5.32
CA GLY A 329 -0.63 -5.97 5.03
C GLY A 329 -1.85 -6.80 4.60
N ASP A 330 -1.67 -8.07 4.25
CA ASP A 330 -2.74 -8.95 3.78
C ASP A 330 -3.39 -9.67 4.96
N TRP A 331 -4.72 -9.80 4.91
CA TRP A 331 -5.47 -10.53 5.93
C TRP A 331 -5.44 -12.03 5.60
N VAL A 332 -4.52 -12.75 6.24
CA VAL A 332 -4.25 -14.17 5.94
C VAL A 332 -5.17 -15.11 6.70
N GLY A 333 -5.55 -14.75 7.93
CA GLY A 333 -6.28 -15.68 8.77
C GLY A 333 -6.74 -15.11 10.09
N MET A 334 -7.17 -16.01 10.96
CA MET A 334 -7.70 -15.70 12.28
C MET A 334 -7.14 -16.65 13.33
N CYS A 335 -7.13 -16.19 14.57
CA CYS A 335 -6.73 -16.98 15.71
C CYS A 335 -7.70 -16.78 16.87
N THR A 336 -7.99 -17.83 17.64
CA THR A 336 -8.82 -17.74 18.85
C THR A 336 -8.04 -17.16 20.03
N ASP A 337 -6.77 -17.55 20.17
CA ASP A 337 -5.87 -17.05 21.20
C ASP A 337 -4.53 -16.65 20.58
N SER A 338 -4.39 -15.34 20.37
CA SER A 338 -3.19 -14.79 19.78
C SER A 338 -1.94 -14.94 20.63
N THR A 339 -2.05 -15.03 21.95
CA THR A 339 -0.88 -15.18 22.83
C THR A 339 -0.25 -16.56 22.67
N SER A 340 -1.08 -17.60 22.59
CA SER A 340 -0.63 -18.96 22.32
C SER A 340 0.03 -19.11 20.94
N LEU A 341 -0.53 -18.44 19.93
CA LEU A 341 0.01 -18.46 18.57
C LEU A 341 1.40 -17.81 18.54
N VAL A 342 1.57 -16.64 19.16
CA VAL A 342 2.87 -15.95 19.25
C VAL A 342 3.91 -16.85 19.94
N ALA A 343 3.57 -17.48 21.06
CA ALA A 343 4.49 -18.35 21.78
C ALA A 343 4.93 -19.57 20.93
N LYS A 344 4.01 -20.16 20.16
CA LYS A 344 4.33 -21.26 19.22
C LYS A 344 5.21 -20.78 18.07
N LEU A 345 4.95 -19.58 17.54
CA LEU A 345 5.78 -19.01 16.49
C LEU A 345 7.20 -18.75 16.99
N ASP A 346 7.36 -18.09 18.14
CA ASP A 346 8.68 -17.76 18.70
C ASP A 346 9.54 -19.00 18.97
N THR A 347 8.94 -20.07 19.51
CA THR A 347 9.65 -21.34 19.74
C THR A 347 10.10 -22.02 18.45
N ASN A 348 9.34 -21.86 17.36
CA ASN A 348 9.64 -22.43 16.07
C ASN A 348 10.57 -21.58 15.21
N VAL A 349 10.65 -20.25 15.41
CA VAL A 349 11.60 -19.35 14.74
C VAL A 349 13.04 -19.82 14.94
N ALA A 350 13.40 -20.23 16.17
CA ALA A 350 14.72 -20.77 16.46
C ALA A 350 15.02 -22.08 15.71
N LYS A 351 13.99 -22.93 15.50
CA LYS A 351 14.11 -24.23 14.82
C LYS A 351 14.18 -24.09 13.31
N TRP A 352 13.45 -23.13 12.74
CA TRP A 352 13.33 -22.98 11.30
C TRP A 352 14.58 -22.40 10.63
N LYS A 353 15.64 -22.08 11.38
CA LYS A 353 16.84 -21.36 10.90
C LYS A 353 16.50 -20.13 10.07
N CYS A 354 15.30 -19.58 10.26
CA CYS A 354 14.86 -18.35 9.67
C CYS A 354 15.05 -17.30 10.75
N HIS A 355 15.88 -16.28 10.52
CA HIS A 355 16.00 -15.13 11.43
C HIS A 355 14.77 -14.22 11.33
N ILE A 356 13.58 -14.79 11.50
CA ILE A 356 12.34 -14.07 11.34
C ILE A 356 12.21 -13.06 12.48
N ARG A 357 12.37 -11.78 12.16
CA ARG A 357 12.14 -10.70 13.12
C ARG A 357 10.67 -10.30 13.11
N LEU A 358 9.85 -11.18 13.67
CA LEU A 358 8.41 -10.97 13.83
C LEU A 358 8.18 -9.71 14.68
N SER A 359 7.61 -8.68 14.08
CA SER A 359 7.08 -7.53 14.85
C SER A 359 5.64 -7.87 15.25
N PHE A 360 5.39 -8.12 16.53
CA PHE A 360 4.03 -8.36 17.01
C PHE A 360 3.46 -7.07 17.61
N THR A 361 2.33 -6.60 17.08
CA THR A 361 1.57 -5.49 17.65
C THR A 361 0.19 -5.99 18.10
N HIS A 362 -0.07 -5.98 19.41
CA HIS A 362 -1.25 -6.59 20.05
C HIS A 362 -2.63 -6.04 19.64
N LEU A 363 -2.72 -5.03 18.77
CA LEU A 363 -4.01 -4.56 18.24
C LEU A 363 -4.28 -4.93 16.78
N ILE A 364 -3.23 -5.28 16.02
CA ILE A 364 -3.26 -5.74 14.63
C ILE A 364 -1.94 -6.50 14.46
N PHE A 365 -1.97 -7.83 14.31
CA PHE A 365 -0.77 -8.61 14.03
C PHE A 365 -0.21 -8.16 12.68
N ILE A 366 0.89 -7.40 12.65
CA ILE A 366 1.60 -7.01 11.42
C ILE A 366 2.99 -7.59 11.52
N VAL A 367 3.14 -8.81 11.02
CA VAL A 367 4.44 -9.45 11.01
C VAL A 367 5.30 -8.88 9.88
N ALA A 368 6.45 -8.31 10.26
CA ALA A 368 7.60 -8.12 9.38
C ALA A 368 8.49 -9.37 9.44
N LEU A 369 9.09 -9.75 8.32
CA LEU A 369 9.87 -10.97 8.15
C LEU A 369 11.29 -10.59 7.70
N GLU A 370 12.33 -11.27 8.19
CA GLU A 370 13.71 -11.07 7.71
C GLU A 370 14.51 -12.39 7.79
N MET A 371 15.59 -12.53 7.02
CA MET A 371 16.62 -13.57 7.17
C MET A 371 18.01 -12.95 6.97
N LYS A 372 19.02 -13.47 7.67
CA LYS A 372 20.42 -13.12 7.45
C LYS A 372 21.00 -14.12 6.43
N ARG A 373 21.75 -13.63 5.42
CA ARG A 373 22.60 -14.53 4.61
C ARG A 373 23.74 -15.02 5.49
N ASP A 374 23.87 -16.33 5.64
CA ASP A 374 25.15 -16.92 6.05
C ASP A 374 26.17 -16.59 4.96
N GLN A 375 27.17 -15.79 5.30
CA GLN A 375 28.38 -15.72 4.47
C GLN A 375 29.05 -17.09 4.52
N PRO A 376 29.47 -17.66 3.39
CA PRO A 376 30.30 -18.86 3.42
C PRO A 376 31.59 -18.50 4.16
N SER A 377 31.85 -19.21 5.27
CA SER A 377 33.12 -19.18 5.97
C SER A 377 34.23 -19.52 4.97
N LYS A 378 35.12 -18.57 4.71
CA LYS A 378 36.46 -18.85 4.22
C LYS A 378 37.42 -18.89 5.39
#